data_AF-A0A077XP09-F1
#
_entry.id   AF-A0A077XP09-F1
#
_cell.length_a   1.000
_cell.length_b   1.000
_cell.length_c   1.000
_cell.angle_alpha   90.00
_cell.angle_beta   90.00
_cell.angle_gamma   90.00
#
_symmetry.space_group_name_H-M   'P 1'
#
loop_
_entity.id
_entity.type
_entity.pdbx_description
1 polymer ?
#
loop_
_entity_poly.entity_id
_entity_poly.type
_entity_poly.pdbx_seq_one_letter_code
_entity_poly.pdbx_strand_id
1 'polypeptide(L)'
;MKHVNPEICKSYLYHKQCTSGNCSITIKTRVGDTGGDWNFSGIRSVNYFINTVTPRIENGQITGNLTHIKHYLGEMYFFRAYLYFNKLVALGDFPIITEEVTEDYNKIRELSRRRPRNEVARFILANLDKAFLFMLPIQGMLEMPLTKLYLRIETLD
;
A
#
# COMPACT_ATOMS: atom_id res chain seq x y z
N MET A 1 17.63 27.37 36.07
CA MET A 1 16.51 26.39 36.16
C MET A 1 15.21 27.16 36.10
N LYS A 2 14.42 27.00 35.03
CA LYS A 2 13.08 27.62 34.97
C LYS A 2 12.11 26.70 35.72
N HIS A 3 11.52 27.20 36.80
CA HIS A 3 10.43 26.51 37.49
C HIS A 3 9.25 26.38 36.53
N VAL A 4 9.02 25.18 36.01
CA VAL A 4 7.87 24.90 35.13
C VAL A 4 6.66 24.60 36.01
N ASN A 5 5.55 25.29 35.71
CA ASN A 5 4.27 25.15 36.40
C ASN A 5 3.80 23.66 36.37
N PRO A 6 3.52 23.03 37.53
CA PRO A 6 3.14 21.62 37.63
C PRO A 6 1.81 21.28 36.92
N GLU A 7 0.95 22.26 36.65
CA GLU A 7 -0.29 22.07 35.89
C GLU A 7 -0.05 21.75 34.41
N ILE A 8 1.06 22.26 33.82
CA ILE A 8 1.43 22.01 32.42
C ILE A 8 1.83 20.53 32.20
N CYS A 9 2.29 19.84 33.25
CA CYS A 9 2.70 18.44 33.17
C CYS A 9 1.53 17.44 33.14
N LYS A 10 0.27 17.89 33.22
CA LYS A 10 -0.92 17.00 33.23
C LYS A 10 -1.46 16.68 31.83
N SER A 11 -0.97 17.30 30.76
CA SER A 11 -1.41 17.00 29.40
C SER A 11 -0.79 15.69 28.89
N TYR A 12 -1.50 14.57 29.12
CA TYR A 12 -1.49 13.21 28.53
C TYR A 12 -0.27 12.58 27.80
N LEU A 13 0.91 13.19 27.71
CA LEU A 13 2.06 12.69 26.94
C LEU A 13 3.41 12.76 27.67
N TYR A 14 3.43 13.18 28.93
CA TYR A 14 4.64 13.32 29.72
C TYR A 14 4.63 12.39 30.93
N HIS A 15 5.62 11.50 31.03
CA HIS A 15 5.87 10.74 32.25
C HIS A 15 7.03 11.41 33.00
N LYS A 16 6.77 11.87 34.21
CA LYS A 16 7.76 12.53 35.06
C LYS A 16 8.47 11.46 35.90
N GLN A 17 9.70 11.11 35.57
CA GLN A 17 10.55 10.29 36.45
C GLN A 17 11.48 11.22 37.20
N CYS A 18 11.23 11.37 38.49
CA CYS A 18 12.12 12.10 39.40
C CYS A 18 12.78 11.12 40.35
N THR A 19 14.10 11.11 40.39
CA THR A 19 14.86 10.60 41.54
C THR A 19 15.41 11.79 42.35
N SER A 20 15.90 11.55 43.56
CA SER A 20 16.24 12.55 44.59
C SER A 20 17.34 13.54 44.17
N GLY A 21 17.02 14.45 43.27
CA GLY A 21 17.90 15.50 42.79
C GLY A 21 17.67 15.91 41.33
N ASN A 22 17.14 15.02 40.47
CA ASN A 22 16.99 15.28 39.04
C ASN A 22 15.65 14.75 38.52
N CYS A 23 14.98 15.56 37.70
CA CYS A 23 13.74 15.15 37.04
C CYS A 23 13.79 15.41 35.55
N SER A 24 13.75 14.33 34.77
CA SER A 24 13.79 14.36 33.31
C SER A 24 12.39 14.16 32.75
N ILE A 25 12.01 15.01 31.80
CA ILE A 25 10.77 14.89 31.04
C ILE A 25 11.11 14.17 29.74
N THR A 26 10.74 12.90 29.64
CA THR A 26 10.90 12.12 28.39
C THR A 26 9.58 12.11 27.64
N ILE A 27 9.59 12.59 26.39
CA ILE A 27 8.46 12.41 25.46
C ILE A 27 8.37 10.92 25.15
N LYS A 28 7.34 10.23 25.63
CA LYS A 28 7.06 8.87 25.20
C LYS A 28 6.20 8.93 23.94
N THR A 29 6.79 8.78 22.76
CA THR A 29 6.03 8.44 21.56
C THR A 29 5.54 7.00 21.74
N ARG A 30 4.27 6.82 22.13
CA ARG A 30 3.61 5.52 21.99
C ARG A 30 3.36 5.28 20.49
N VAL A 31 4.37 4.78 19.79
CA VAL A 31 4.13 4.10 18.52
C VAL A 31 3.63 2.71 18.88
N GLY A 32 2.50 2.27 18.31
CA GLY A 32 2.05 0.90 18.52
C GLY A 32 3.13 -0.07 18.03
N ASP A 33 3.42 -1.13 18.81
CA ASP A 33 4.48 -2.12 18.50
C ASP A 33 4.33 -2.78 17.11
N THR A 34 3.13 -2.71 16.52
CA THR A 34 2.79 -3.32 15.23
C THR A 34 3.10 -2.45 14.00
N GLY A 35 3.69 -1.26 14.19
CA GLY A 35 3.96 -0.30 13.10
C GLY A 35 2.71 0.43 12.57
N GLY A 36 1.52 0.08 13.06
CA GLY A 36 0.25 0.74 12.73
C GLY A 36 -0.04 0.77 11.24
N ASP A 37 -0.57 1.90 10.75
CA ASP A 37 -0.84 2.11 9.33
C ASP A 37 0.44 2.15 8.48
N TRP A 38 1.60 2.35 9.09
CA TRP A 38 2.92 2.32 8.44
C TRP A 38 3.47 0.88 8.30
N ASN A 39 2.70 0.04 7.62
CA ASN A 39 3.01 -1.37 7.39
C ASN A 39 3.04 -1.70 5.89
N PHE A 40 4.12 -2.37 5.46
CA PHE A 40 4.39 -2.74 4.08
C PHE A 40 4.35 -4.25 3.82
N SER A 41 4.06 -5.09 4.81
CA SER A 41 4.18 -6.55 4.71
C SER A 41 3.32 -7.11 3.57
N GLY A 42 2.02 -6.80 3.54
CA GLY A 42 1.13 -7.22 2.46
C GLY A 42 1.56 -6.66 1.09
N ILE A 43 2.05 -5.42 1.04
CA ILE A 43 2.52 -4.79 -0.21
C ILE A 43 3.74 -5.55 -0.74
N ARG A 44 4.68 -5.93 0.13
CA ARG A 44 5.86 -6.72 -0.24
C ARG A 44 5.49 -8.11 -0.76
N SER A 45 4.57 -8.80 -0.08
CA SER A 45 4.10 -10.12 -0.54
C SER A 45 3.48 -10.05 -1.93
N VAL A 46 2.64 -9.03 -2.18
CA VAL A 46 2.00 -8.86 -3.49
C VAL A 46 3.01 -8.48 -4.58
N ASN A 47 3.93 -7.57 -4.29
CA ASN A 47 4.98 -7.20 -5.25
C ASN A 47 5.90 -8.39 -5.57
N TYR A 48 6.30 -9.17 -4.57
CA TYR A 48 7.10 -10.38 -4.78
C TYR A 48 6.40 -11.34 -5.73
N PHE A 49 5.11 -11.59 -5.53
CA PHE A 49 4.32 -12.43 -6.43
C PHE A 49 4.30 -11.88 -7.85
N ILE A 50 3.93 -10.61 -8.03
CA ILE A 50 3.83 -9.98 -9.36
C ILE A 50 5.19 -10.00 -10.08
N ASN A 51 6.27 -9.64 -9.38
CA ASN A 51 7.62 -9.59 -9.95
C ASN A 51 8.18 -10.99 -10.25
N THR A 52 7.70 -12.03 -9.57
CA THR A 52 8.10 -13.42 -9.82
C THR A 52 7.29 -14.04 -10.96
N VAL A 53 5.97 -13.87 -10.95
CA VAL A 53 5.05 -14.56 -11.86
C VAL A 53 5.04 -13.91 -13.25
N THR A 54 5.06 -12.58 -13.33
CA THR A 54 5.05 -11.85 -14.62
C THR A 54 6.14 -12.32 -15.58
N PRO A 55 7.44 -12.30 -15.22
CA PRO A 55 8.50 -12.74 -16.12
C PRO A 55 8.44 -14.25 -16.41
N ARG A 56 7.94 -15.07 -15.48
CA ARG A 56 7.77 -16.50 -15.71
C ARG A 56 6.66 -16.82 -16.71
N ILE A 57 5.58 -16.01 -16.74
CA ILE A 57 4.56 -16.10 -17.79
C ILE A 57 5.15 -15.69 -19.14
N GLU A 58 5.86 -14.56 -19.19
CA GLU A 58 6.47 -14.03 -20.43
C GLU A 58 7.50 -15.00 -21.02
N ASN A 59 8.28 -15.68 -20.17
CA ASN A 59 9.27 -16.68 -20.57
C ASN A 59 8.69 -18.09 -20.79
N GLY A 60 7.37 -18.29 -20.64
CA GLY A 60 6.72 -19.59 -20.82
C GLY A 60 7.15 -20.67 -19.82
N GLN A 61 7.60 -20.28 -18.63
CA GLN A 61 8.13 -21.19 -17.60
C GLN A 61 7.04 -21.78 -16.69
N ILE A 62 5.82 -21.25 -16.75
CA ILE A 62 4.69 -21.74 -15.95
C ILE A 62 3.86 -22.69 -16.80
N THR A 63 3.76 -23.93 -16.34
CA THR A 63 2.90 -24.96 -16.92
C THR A 63 1.51 -24.89 -16.28
N GLY A 64 0.45 -25.09 -17.06
CA GLY A 64 -0.93 -25.08 -16.58
C GLY A 64 -1.88 -24.27 -17.45
N ASN A 65 -3.10 -24.04 -16.94
CA ASN A 65 -4.10 -23.26 -17.65
C ASN A 65 -3.76 -21.75 -17.56
N LEU A 66 -3.26 -21.19 -18.67
CA LEU A 66 -2.88 -19.77 -18.79
C LEU A 66 -4.02 -18.81 -18.41
N THR A 67 -5.27 -19.18 -18.68
CA THR A 67 -6.44 -18.38 -18.33
C THR A 67 -6.57 -18.22 -16.82
N HIS A 68 -6.41 -19.31 -16.07
CA HIS A 68 -6.45 -19.26 -14.59
C HIS A 68 -5.24 -18.54 -14.01
N ILE A 69 -4.05 -18.75 -14.60
CA ILE A 69 -2.82 -18.05 -14.17
C ILE A 69 -2.99 -16.54 -14.30
N LYS A 70 -3.53 -16.08 -15.44
CA LYS A 70 -3.85 -14.65 -15.64
C LYS A 70 -4.90 -14.18 -14.63
N HIS A 71 -5.95 -14.96 -14.37
CA HIS A 71 -6.95 -14.61 -13.37
C HIS A 71 -6.34 -14.36 -11.98
N TYR A 72 -5.48 -15.26 -11.50
CA TYR A 72 -4.78 -15.09 -10.22
C TYR A 72 -3.83 -13.89 -10.22
N LEU A 73 -3.19 -13.59 -11.35
CA LEU A 73 -2.40 -12.37 -11.50
C LEU A 73 -3.29 -11.11 -11.37
N GLY A 74 -4.50 -11.15 -11.95
CA GLY A 74 -5.51 -10.11 -11.80
C GLY A 74 -5.93 -9.90 -10.35
N GLU A 75 -6.19 -10.98 -9.60
CA GLU A 75 -6.48 -10.93 -8.15
C GLU A 75 -5.37 -10.21 -7.37
N MET A 76 -4.11 -10.49 -7.70
CA MET A 76 -2.99 -9.86 -7.02
C MET A 76 -2.88 -8.36 -7.33
N TYR A 77 -3.20 -7.93 -8.55
CA TYR A 77 -3.32 -6.50 -8.86
C TYR A 77 -4.47 -5.84 -8.09
N PHE A 78 -5.61 -6.53 -7.92
CA PHE A 78 -6.72 -6.05 -7.10
C PHE A 78 -6.32 -5.91 -5.62
N PHE A 79 -5.67 -6.93 -5.04
CA PHE A 79 -5.18 -6.84 -3.66
C PHE A 79 -4.15 -5.73 -3.49
N ARG A 80 -3.29 -5.48 -4.48
CA ARG A 80 -2.39 -4.32 -4.44
C ARG A 80 -3.18 -3.02 -4.38
N ALA A 81 -4.16 -2.85 -5.26
CA ALA A 81 -5.02 -1.67 -5.26
C ALA A 81 -5.73 -1.47 -3.91
N TYR A 82 -6.29 -2.54 -3.34
CA TYR A 82 -6.97 -2.53 -2.05
C TYR A 82 -6.05 -2.14 -0.89
N LEU A 83 -4.84 -2.71 -0.84
CA LEU A 83 -3.84 -2.36 0.17
C LEU A 83 -3.46 -0.88 0.10
N TYR A 84 -3.20 -0.35 -1.10
CA TYR A 84 -2.87 1.06 -1.29
C TYR A 84 -4.05 1.99 -1.02
N PHE A 85 -5.29 1.57 -1.31
CA PHE A 85 -6.50 2.31 -0.95
C PHE A 85 -6.60 2.50 0.57
N ASN A 86 -6.38 1.44 1.34
CA ASN A 86 -6.38 1.55 2.80
C ASN A 86 -5.30 2.52 3.30
N LYS A 87 -4.12 2.55 2.66
CA LYS A 87 -3.07 3.53 2.98
C LYS A 87 -3.45 4.95 2.59
N LEU A 88 -4.12 5.13 1.45
CA LEU A 88 -4.59 6.43 0.98
C LEU A 88 -5.64 7.05 1.90
N VAL A 89 -6.52 6.23 2.45
CA VAL A 89 -7.56 6.64 3.41
C VAL A 89 -6.93 6.99 4.76
N ALA A 90 -6.04 6.15 5.27
CA ALA A 90 -5.44 6.33 6.59
C ALA A 90 -4.37 7.44 6.65
N LEU A 91 -3.53 7.55 5.62
CA LEU A 91 -2.31 8.38 5.65
C LEU A 91 -2.26 9.46 4.56
N GLY A 92 -3.05 9.33 3.50
CA GLY A 92 -2.96 10.19 2.32
C GLY A 92 -1.70 9.91 1.51
N ASP A 93 -0.64 10.69 1.73
CA ASP A 93 0.61 10.57 0.99
C ASP A 93 1.36 9.31 1.43
N PHE A 94 1.67 8.42 0.48
CA PHE A 94 2.27 7.12 0.78
C PHE A 94 3.34 6.76 -0.25
N PRO A 95 4.43 6.07 0.14
CA PRO A 95 5.43 5.62 -0.82
C PRO A 95 4.86 4.57 -1.78
N ILE A 96 5.17 4.69 -3.06
CA ILE A 96 4.81 3.70 -4.08
C ILE A 96 6.00 2.79 -4.29
N ILE A 97 5.91 1.58 -3.74
CA ILE A 97 6.92 0.52 -3.85
C ILE A 97 6.35 -0.54 -4.78
N THR A 98 7.05 -0.80 -5.89
CA THR A 98 6.74 -1.86 -6.86
C THR A 98 7.87 -2.88 -6.98
N GLU A 99 9.08 -2.50 -6.58
CA GLU A 99 10.28 -3.31 -6.67
C GLU A 99 10.54 -4.11 -5.39
N GLU A 100 11.36 -5.15 -5.51
CA GLU A 100 11.92 -5.84 -4.37
C GLU A 100 12.95 -4.95 -3.67
N VAL A 101 12.89 -4.95 -2.34
CA VAL A 101 13.77 -4.13 -1.49
C VAL A 101 15.07 -4.90 -1.28
N THR A 102 16.18 -4.37 -1.78
CA THR A 102 17.53 -4.88 -1.52
C THR A 102 18.12 -4.29 -0.23
N GLU A 103 19.24 -4.82 0.26
CA GLU A 103 19.93 -4.30 1.45
C GLU A 103 20.66 -2.96 1.24
N ASP A 104 20.54 -2.34 0.06
CA ASP A 104 21.13 -1.03 -0.22
C ASP A 104 20.31 0.09 0.44
N TYR A 105 20.93 0.75 1.42
CA TYR A 105 20.37 1.86 2.15
C TYR A 105 19.88 3.01 1.25
N ASN A 106 20.65 3.36 0.22
CA ASN A 106 20.29 4.46 -0.68
C ASN A 106 19.03 4.12 -1.48
N LYS A 107 18.92 2.86 -1.93
CA LYS A 107 17.73 2.38 -2.63
C LYS A 107 16.50 2.36 -1.71
N ILE A 108 16.64 1.89 -0.48
CA ILE A 108 15.56 1.91 0.52
C ILE A 108 15.08 3.34 0.79
N ARG A 109 16.01 4.28 0.93
CA ARG A 109 15.70 5.69 1.16
C ARG A 109 14.85 6.27 0.04
N GLU A 110 15.23 6.04 -1.22
CA GLU A 110 14.47 6.55 -2.36
C GLU A 110 13.11 5.86 -2.51
N LEU A 111 13.03 4.54 -2.30
CA LEU A 111 11.76 3.80 -2.31
C LEU A 111 10.80 4.25 -1.19
N SER A 112 11.34 4.70 -0.07
CA SER A 112 10.56 5.18 1.08
C SER A 112 10.07 6.62 0.91
N ARG A 113 10.42 7.29 -0.20
CA ARG A 113 9.96 8.66 -0.48
C ARG A 113 8.45 8.69 -0.66
N ARG A 114 7.76 9.49 0.16
CA ARG A 114 6.30 9.66 0.07
C ARG A 114 5.94 10.30 -1.27
N ARG A 115 4.86 9.81 -1.88
CA ARG A 115 4.27 10.36 -3.10
C ARG A 115 2.95 11.05 -2.75
N PRO A 116 2.60 12.14 -3.45
CA PRO A 116 1.38 12.87 -3.18
C PRO A 116 0.12 12.02 -3.45
N ARG A 117 -0.97 12.36 -2.76
CA ARG A 117 -2.27 11.65 -2.82
C ARG A 117 -2.78 11.36 -4.23
N ASN A 118 -2.61 12.31 -5.15
CA ASN A 118 -3.06 12.19 -6.54
C ASN A 118 -2.30 11.08 -7.29
N GLU A 119 -1.00 10.93 -7.07
CA GLU A 119 -0.20 9.88 -7.69
C GLU A 119 -0.53 8.51 -7.11
N VAL A 120 -0.75 8.42 -5.80
CA VAL A 120 -1.18 7.18 -5.16
C VAL A 120 -2.55 6.75 -5.69
N ALA A 121 -3.49 7.69 -5.86
CA ALA A 121 -4.79 7.41 -6.45
C ALA A 121 -4.68 6.90 -7.90
N ARG A 122 -3.86 7.55 -8.73
CA ARG A 122 -3.60 7.08 -10.11
C ARG A 122 -2.98 5.69 -10.13
N PHE A 123 -2.07 5.40 -9.20
CA PHE A 123 -1.49 4.08 -9.06
C PHE A 123 -2.54 3.03 -8.71
N ILE A 124 -3.47 3.33 -7.80
CA ILE A 124 -4.58 2.42 -7.46
C ILE A 124 -5.44 2.13 -8.70
N LEU A 125 -5.84 3.16 -9.45
CA LEU A 125 -6.64 2.99 -10.68
C LEU A 125 -5.92 2.12 -11.71
N ALA A 126 -4.63 2.38 -11.97
CA ALA A 126 -3.86 1.57 -12.91
C ALA A 126 -3.75 0.09 -12.49
N ASN A 127 -3.82 -0.21 -11.19
CA ASN A 127 -3.88 -1.59 -10.70
C ASN A 127 -5.25 -2.22 -10.92
N LEU A 128 -6.33 -1.46 -10.72
CA LEU A 128 -7.69 -1.92 -11.00
C LEU A 128 -7.91 -2.18 -12.50
N ASP A 129 -7.35 -1.34 -13.37
CA ASP A 129 -7.39 -1.55 -14.82
C ASP A 129 -6.68 -2.86 -15.21
N LYS A 130 -5.50 -3.11 -14.64
CA LYS A 130 -4.78 -4.38 -14.85
C LYS A 130 -5.58 -5.57 -14.31
N ALA A 131 -6.20 -5.44 -13.13
CA ALA A 131 -7.04 -6.48 -12.57
C ALA A 131 -8.21 -6.80 -13.52
N PHE A 132 -8.90 -5.78 -14.03
CA PHE A 132 -9.99 -5.93 -14.98
C PHE A 132 -9.55 -6.63 -16.28
N LEU A 133 -8.37 -6.30 -16.81
CA LEU A 133 -7.84 -6.92 -18.02
C LEU A 133 -7.47 -8.40 -17.85
N PHE A 134 -7.04 -8.81 -16.66
CA PHE A 134 -6.55 -10.17 -16.40
C PHE A 134 -7.58 -11.10 -15.77
N MET A 135 -8.56 -10.57 -15.04
CA MET A 135 -9.60 -11.37 -14.40
C MET A 135 -10.58 -11.93 -15.42
N LEU A 136 -11.04 -13.16 -15.16
CA LEU A 136 -12.13 -13.73 -15.92
C LEU A 136 -13.44 -13.00 -15.60
N PRO A 137 -14.31 -12.80 -16.60
CA PRO A 137 -15.65 -12.33 -16.33
C PRO A 137 -16.37 -13.35 -15.44
N ILE A 138 -17.24 -12.85 -14.56
CA ILE A 138 -18.10 -13.71 -13.76
C ILE A 138 -18.90 -14.60 -14.70
N GLN A 139 -18.94 -15.91 -14.41
CA GLN A 139 -19.72 -16.89 -15.16
C GLN A 139 -21.18 -16.42 -15.20
N GLY A 140 -21.65 -15.97 -16.38
CA GLY A 140 -22.97 -15.35 -16.58
C GLY A 140 -22.96 -13.88 -17.02
N MET A 141 -21.82 -13.18 -16.99
CA MET A 141 -21.68 -11.82 -17.59
C MET A 141 -21.44 -11.85 -19.11
N LEU A 142 -21.51 -13.02 -19.76
CA LEU A 142 -21.16 -13.25 -21.16
C LEU A 142 -22.16 -12.70 -22.19
N GLU A 143 -23.13 -11.87 -21.79
CA GLU A 143 -24.09 -11.23 -22.69
C GLU A 143 -23.76 -9.74 -22.99
N MET A 144 -22.72 -9.17 -22.39
CA MET A 144 -22.28 -7.82 -22.80
C MET A 144 -21.03 -7.89 -23.68
N PRO A 145 -21.17 -7.76 -25.01
CA PRO A 145 -20.00 -7.62 -25.86
C PRO A 145 -19.22 -6.37 -25.42
N LEU A 146 -17.89 -6.47 -25.41
CA LEU A 146 -16.96 -5.40 -25.01
C LEU A 146 -17.26 -4.05 -25.70
N THR A 147 -17.92 -4.09 -26.87
CA THR A 147 -18.41 -2.93 -27.61
C THR A 147 -19.46 -2.09 -26.86
N LYS A 148 -20.26 -2.70 -25.97
CA LYS A 148 -21.33 -2.03 -25.24
C LYS A 148 -20.86 -1.35 -23.94
N LEU A 149 -19.69 -1.76 -23.41
CA LEU A 149 -19.07 -1.11 -22.25
C LEU A 149 -18.37 0.21 -22.64
N TYR A 150 -17.74 0.26 -23.83
CA TYR A 150 -17.09 1.46 -24.35
C TYR A 150 -18.09 2.61 -24.61
N LEU A 151 -19.25 2.31 -25.18
CA LEU A 151 -20.32 3.29 -25.46
C LEU A 151 -20.97 3.91 -24.19
N ARG A 152 -20.86 3.27 -23.02
CA ARG A 152 -21.39 3.80 -21.76
C ARG A 152 -20.47 4.85 -21.12
N ILE A 153 -19.18 4.85 -21.47
CA ILE A 153 -18.19 5.76 -20.89
C ILE A 153 -18.13 7.07 -21.68
N GLU A 154 -18.39 7.04 -22.98
CA GLU A 154 -18.45 8.24 -23.85
C GLU A 154 -19.76 9.04 -23.78
N THR A 155 -20.75 8.60 -23.01
CA THR A 155 -22.08 9.25 -22.89
C THR A 155 -22.32 9.88 -21.51
N LEU A 156 -21.27 10.01 -20.69
CA LEU A 156 -21.31 10.66 -19.37
C LEU A 156 -20.57 12.00 -19.32
N ASP A 157 -20.24 12.57 -20.49
CA ASP A 157 -19.82 13.96 -20.67
C ASP A 157 -20.96 14.81 -21.24
#